data_AF-A0A7W4DSY2-F1
#
_entry.id   AF-A0A7W4DSY2-F1
#
_cell.length_a   1.000
_cell.length_b   1.000
_cell.length_c   1.000
_cell.angle_alpha   90.00
_cell.angle_beta   90.00
_cell.angle_gamma   90.00
#
_symmetry.space_group_name_H-M   'P 1'
#
loop_
_entity.id
_entity.type
_entity.pdbx_description
1 polymer ?
#
loop_
_entity_poly.entity_id
_entity_poly.type
_entity_poly.pdbx_seq_one_letter_code
_entity_poly.pdbx_strand_id
1 'polypeptide(L)'
;MSQKFQMMFQIAESSFEELPRICRTPAYVKRYLDLHDALYTAMTLARTKAERGRIYRISQTIWSELLAAGANPSEVRELLSPSYIWRHYDKVKASKVHVDSYELMYQLIQIKGRDFILRNLKKFQQRGVDIDTIAMNCYRIETKHDLEVQCAEMRVLGVNLTTIFVMANQLLVKESPKPANVYCLLYFFYQQNLSLGLIAAWIKDHCNPKIHESIIAAAPLDWTIFGINLDDYRPIWVNMNFYNFISIEPNLKKLPPTITINQFLELLNIQQVYVATRYGCDFEKFLTKNYLVSGGQIDILAEKYEHDNLFCTPDDKLRIGVTLLKYGATNINREKLMELFKQCDLSKNKRIKYGKVLNQKEI
;
A
#
# COMPACT_ATOMS: atom_id res chain seq x y z
N MET A 1 -8.86 -44.80 9.99
CA MET A 1 -7.46 -45.20 9.75
C MET A 1 -7.44 -45.97 8.43
N SER A 2 -6.57 -45.63 7.48
CA SER A 2 -6.53 -46.30 6.17
C SER A 2 -6.02 -47.74 6.32
N GLN A 3 -6.69 -48.72 5.70
CA GLN A 3 -6.27 -50.12 5.72
C GLN A 3 -4.84 -50.30 5.16
N LYS A 4 -4.47 -49.50 4.15
CA LYS A 4 -3.10 -49.49 3.59
C LYS A 4 -2.07 -48.95 4.57
N PHE A 5 -2.41 -47.93 5.37
CA PHE A 5 -1.52 -47.42 6.42
C PHE A 5 -1.30 -48.48 7.50
N GLN A 6 -2.37 -49.13 7.98
CA GLN A 6 -2.29 -50.15 9.03
C GLN A 6 -1.39 -51.30 8.62
N MET A 7 -1.56 -51.80 7.39
CA MET A 7 -0.75 -52.90 6.87
C MET A 7 0.74 -52.54 6.80
N MET A 8 1.09 -51.39 6.19
CA MET A 8 2.49 -50.96 6.10
C MET A 8 3.11 -50.67 7.47
N PHE A 9 2.32 -50.09 8.38
CA PHE A 9 2.80 -49.80 9.73
C PHE A 9 2.99 -51.07 10.56
N GLN A 10 2.13 -52.08 10.42
CA GLN A 10 2.33 -53.39 11.06
C GLN A 10 3.59 -54.10 10.55
N ILE A 11 3.85 -54.03 9.24
CA ILE A 11 5.10 -54.56 8.66
C ILE A 11 6.31 -53.85 9.26
N ALA A 12 6.25 -52.52 9.42
CA ALA A 12 7.31 -51.75 10.04
C ALA A 12 7.50 -52.08 11.53
N GLU A 13 6.41 -52.23 12.29
CA GLU A 13 6.45 -52.61 13.71
C GLU A 13 7.06 -54.00 13.91
N SER A 14 6.61 -55.01 13.17
CA SER A 14 7.17 -56.37 13.29
C SER A 14 8.64 -56.41 12.90
N SER A 15 9.00 -55.74 11.80
CA SER A 15 10.38 -55.67 11.33
C SER A 15 11.30 -54.96 12.34
N PHE A 16 10.78 -53.96 13.06
CA PHE A 16 11.49 -53.26 14.11
C PHE A 16 11.70 -54.13 15.37
N GLU A 17 10.69 -54.89 15.80
CA GLU A 17 10.80 -55.82 16.94
C GLU A 17 11.83 -56.94 16.70
N GLU A 18 11.97 -57.38 15.45
CA GLU A 18 12.91 -58.42 15.03
C GLU A 18 14.34 -57.90 14.72
N LEU A 19 14.63 -56.62 14.97
CA LEU A 19 15.96 -56.05 14.73
C LEU A 19 17.02 -56.64 15.68
N PRO A 20 18.09 -57.27 15.15
CA PRO A 20 19.19 -57.74 15.99
C PRO A 20 19.96 -56.56 16.58
N ARG A 21 20.38 -56.66 17.85
CA ARG A 21 21.06 -55.56 18.55
C ARG A 21 22.49 -55.27 18.06
N ILE A 22 23.15 -56.19 17.36
CA ILE A 22 24.53 -56.02 16.87
C ILE A 22 24.76 -56.92 15.63
N CYS A 23 25.21 -56.35 14.49
CA CYS A 23 26.15 -56.90 13.47
C CYS A 23 25.94 -56.29 12.07
N ARG A 24 27.02 -55.86 11.40
CA ARG A 24 27.02 -55.31 10.03
C ARG A 24 27.19 -56.39 8.95
N THR A 25 26.25 -57.32 8.83
CA THR A 25 26.24 -58.28 7.70
C THR A 25 25.39 -57.76 6.54
N PRO A 26 25.59 -58.22 5.29
CA PRO A 26 24.75 -57.80 4.16
C PRO A 26 23.24 -58.05 4.37
N ALA A 27 22.89 -59.15 5.05
CA ALA A 27 21.51 -59.45 5.44
C ALA A 27 20.92 -58.41 6.42
N TYR A 28 21.75 -57.80 7.26
CA TYR A 28 21.36 -56.76 8.20
C TYR A 28 21.07 -55.44 7.49
N VAL A 29 21.94 -55.03 6.56
CA VAL A 29 21.74 -53.82 5.74
C VAL A 29 20.40 -53.89 5.01
N LYS A 30 20.09 -55.04 4.40
CA LYS A 30 18.81 -55.27 3.73
C LYS A 30 17.61 -55.06 4.65
N ARG A 31 17.63 -55.57 5.88
CA ARG A 31 16.53 -55.39 6.84
C ARG A 31 16.28 -53.93 7.22
N TYR A 32 17.34 -53.13 7.37
CA TYR A 32 17.19 -51.69 7.64
C TYR A 32 16.61 -50.94 6.43
N LEU A 33 16.96 -51.33 5.21
CA LEU A 33 16.38 -50.75 4.00
C LEU A 33 14.91 -51.17 3.82
N ASP A 34 14.56 -52.43 4.05
CA ASP A 34 13.17 -52.90 4.00
C ASP A 34 12.30 -52.17 5.06
N LEU A 35 12.85 -51.98 6.27
CA LEU A 35 12.20 -51.20 7.34
C LEU A 35 12.08 -49.71 6.99
N HIS A 36 13.12 -49.13 6.38
CA HIS A 36 13.09 -47.77 5.87
C HIS A 36 11.92 -47.59 4.88
N ASP A 37 11.81 -48.47 3.89
CA ASP A 37 10.79 -48.39 2.84
C ASP A 37 9.37 -48.54 3.43
N ALA A 38 9.20 -49.44 4.40
CA ALA A 38 7.94 -49.62 5.12
C ALA A 38 7.56 -48.37 5.93
N LEU A 39 8.50 -47.79 6.70
CA LEU A 39 8.28 -46.58 7.48
C LEU A 39 7.98 -45.37 6.59
N TYR A 40 8.71 -45.21 5.50
CA TYR A 40 8.53 -44.11 4.56
C TYR A 40 7.18 -44.23 3.82
N THR A 41 6.83 -45.43 3.36
CA THR A 41 5.51 -45.70 2.78
C THR A 41 4.40 -45.44 3.80
N ALA A 42 4.57 -45.84 5.06
CA ALA A 42 3.60 -45.53 6.10
C ALA A 42 3.48 -44.00 6.32
N MET A 43 4.59 -43.25 6.27
CA MET A 43 4.60 -41.79 6.43
C MET A 43 3.83 -41.09 5.31
N THR A 44 4.03 -41.49 4.06
CA THR A 44 3.31 -40.93 2.91
C THR A 44 1.82 -41.27 2.93
N LEU A 45 1.42 -42.40 3.52
CA LEU A 45 0.03 -42.81 3.70
C LEU A 45 -0.65 -42.20 4.94
N ALA A 46 0.12 -41.65 5.90
CA ALA A 46 -0.41 -41.13 7.16
C ALA A 46 -1.23 -39.85 6.96
N ARG A 47 -2.50 -39.89 7.41
CA ARG A 47 -3.46 -38.77 7.27
C ARG A 47 -3.67 -37.99 8.55
N THR A 48 -3.26 -38.53 9.69
CA THR A 48 -3.49 -37.92 11.00
C THR A 48 -2.20 -37.69 11.77
N LYS A 49 -2.22 -36.73 12.70
CA LYS A 49 -1.10 -36.46 13.61
C LYS A 49 -0.75 -37.68 14.49
N ALA A 50 -1.75 -38.49 14.85
CA ALA A 50 -1.55 -39.71 15.64
C ALA A 50 -0.81 -40.79 14.85
N GLU A 51 -1.18 -41.01 13.59
CA GLU A 51 -0.51 -41.97 12.68
C GLU A 51 0.96 -41.56 12.45
N ARG A 52 1.22 -40.29 12.11
CA ARG A 52 2.60 -39.77 11.98
C ARG A 52 3.39 -39.91 13.28
N GLY A 53 2.74 -39.61 14.41
CA GLY A 53 3.33 -39.76 15.73
C GLY A 53 3.81 -41.18 16.07
N ARG A 54 3.13 -42.21 15.55
CA ARG A 54 3.55 -43.61 15.72
C ARG A 54 4.80 -43.92 14.90
N ILE A 55 4.83 -43.53 13.62
CA ILE A 55 5.99 -43.72 12.74
C ILE A 55 7.21 -43.01 13.34
N TYR A 56 7.03 -41.76 13.75
CA TYR A 56 8.08 -40.97 14.40
C TYR A 56 8.73 -41.66 15.60
N ARG A 57 7.98 -42.42 16.42
CA ARG A 57 8.55 -43.12 17.59
C ARG A 57 9.53 -44.20 17.18
N ILE A 58 9.23 -44.94 16.11
CA ILE A 58 10.11 -45.98 15.59
C ILE A 58 11.28 -45.29 14.89
N SER A 59 11.02 -44.42 13.93
CA SER A 59 12.08 -43.81 13.12
C SER A 59 13.12 -43.05 13.95
N GLN A 60 12.71 -42.32 15.00
CA GLN A 60 13.62 -41.53 15.83
C GLN A 60 14.62 -42.37 16.64
N THR A 61 14.37 -43.67 16.84
CA THR A 61 15.31 -44.56 17.55
C THR A 61 16.37 -45.17 16.64
N ILE A 62 16.10 -45.27 15.32
CA ILE A 62 16.95 -46.00 14.37
C ILE A 62 17.41 -45.21 13.15
N TRP A 63 17.06 -43.92 13.03
CA TRP A 63 17.35 -43.14 11.82
C TRP A 63 18.85 -43.11 11.46
N SER A 64 19.75 -43.11 12.45
CA SER A 64 21.20 -43.14 12.21
C SER A 64 21.64 -44.45 11.57
N GLU A 65 21.02 -45.55 11.96
CA GLU A 65 21.24 -46.89 11.46
C GLU A 65 20.66 -47.04 10.04
N LEU A 66 19.49 -46.44 9.77
CA LEU A 66 18.93 -46.36 8.41
C LEU A 66 19.91 -45.65 7.47
N LEU A 67 20.47 -44.51 7.88
CA LEU A 67 21.49 -43.81 7.09
C LEU A 67 22.77 -44.64 6.92
N ALA A 68 23.24 -45.31 7.98
CA ALA A 68 24.42 -46.16 7.92
C ALA A 68 24.22 -47.39 7.00
N ALA A 69 22.98 -47.86 6.85
CA ALA A 69 22.60 -48.90 5.90
C ALA A 69 22.46 -48.39 4.45
N GLY A 70 22.58 -47.09 4.21
CA GLY A 70 22.50 -46.48 2.87
C GLY A 70 21.11 -45.97 2.50
N ALA A 71 20.18 -45.81 3.45
CA ALA A 71 18.89 -45.18 3.19
C ALA A 71 19.07 -43.74 2.71
N ASN A 72 18.13 -43.27 1.88
CA ASN A 72 18.18 -41.92 1.33
C ASN A 72 18.07 -40.86 2.45
N PRO A 73 19.03 -39.93 2.57
CA PRO A 73 18.98 -38.89 3.59
C PRO A 73 17.71 -38.01 3.54
N SER A 74 17.16 -37.77 2.35
CA SER A 74 15.94 -36.97 2.18
C SER A 74 14.70 -37.72 2.68
N GLU A 75 14.63 -39.04 2.51
CA GLU A 75 13.51 -39.85 2.99
C GLU A 75 13.60 -40.03 4.52
N VAL A 76 14.82 -40.22 5.04
CA VAL A 76 15.07 -40.22 6.49
C VAL A 76 14.69 -38.88 7.13
N ARG A 77 14.87 -37.74 6.44
CA ARG A 77 14.43 -36.42 6.93
C ARG A 77 12.93 -36.37 7.20
N GLU A 78 12.10 -36.96 6.34
CA GLU A 78 10.65 -37.02 6.49
C GLU A 78 10.21 -37.91 7.65
N LEU A 79 11.04 -38.89 8.00
CA LEU A 79 10.84 -39.80 9.13
C LEU A 79 11.20 -39.17 10.48
N LEU A 80 11.79 -37.98 10.51
CA LEU A 80 12.11 -37.26 11.74
C LEU A 80 11.06 -36.18 12.02
N SER A 81 10.56 -36.15 13.26
CA SER A 81 9.61 -35.09 13.62
C SER A 81 10.33 -33.74 13.73
N PRO A 82 9.64 -32.62 13.44
CA PRO A 82 10.23 -31.29 13.56
C PRO A 82 10.78 -31.00 14.96
N SER A 83 10.09 -31.48 16.01
CA SER A 83 10.56 -31.34 17.39
C SER A 83 11.84 -32.15 17.69
N TYR A 84 12.00 -33.31 17.04
CA TYR A 84 13.23 -34.12 17.17
C TYR A 84 14.40 -33.42 16.47
N ILE A 85 14.19 -32.98 15.23
CA ILE A 85 15.18 -32.24 14.44
C ILE A 85 15.62 -30.98 15.19
N TRP A 86 14.68 -30.25 15.79
CA TRP A 86 15.02 -29.08 16.60
C TRP A 86 16.00 -29.38 17.75
N ARG A 87 15.74 -30.46 18.50
CA ARG A 87 16.54 -30.88 19.67
C ARG A 87 17.90 -31.47 19.29
N HIS A 88 17.96 -32.19 18.18
CA HIS A 88 19.15 -32.91 17.73
C HIS A 88 19.75 -32.32 16.45
N TYR A 89 19.54 -31.02 16.23
CA TYR A 89 19.86 -30.34 14.97
C TYR A 89 21.30 -30.56 14.52
N ASP A 90 22.27 -30.38 15.41
CA ASP A 90 23.69 -30.52 15.08
C ASP A 90 24.04 -31.96 14.68
N LYS A 91 23.43 -32.95 15.34
CA LYS A 91 23.59 -34.38 15.01
C LYS A 91 22.99 -34.69 13.64
N VAL A 92 21.76 -34.24 13.37
CA VAL A 92 21.08 -34.45 12.09
C VAL A 92 21.86 -33.80 10.94
N LYS A 93 22.30 -32.55 11.14
CA LYS A 93 23.10 -31.80 10.17
C LYS A 93 24.45 -32.46 9.88
N ALA A 94 25.14 -32.96 10.92
CA ALA A 94 26.41 -33.67 10.77
C ALA A 94 26.26 -34.97 9.96
N SER A 95 25.09 -35.60 9.98
CA SER A 95 24.78 -36.81 9.20
C SER A 95 24.40 -36.55 7.73
N LYS A 96 24.68 -35.35 7.20
CA LYS A 96 24.39 -34.94 5.80
C LYS A 96 22.91 -34.94 5.43
N VAL A 97 22.01 -35.03 6.40
CA VAL A 97 20.58 -34.84 6.19
C VAL A 97 20.33 -33.34 5.99
N HIS A 98 19.71 -32.97 4.87
CA HIS A 98 19.35 -31.58 4.61
C HIS A 98 18.25 -31.13 5.58
N VAL A 99 18.43 -29.98 6.21
CA VAL A 99 17.44 -29.36 7.08
C VAL A 99 17.25 -27.91 6.65
N ASP A 100 16.11 -27.63 6.02
CA ASP A 100 15.67 -26.26 5.80
C ASP A 100 15.21 -25.65 7.13
N SER A 101 15.95 -24.64 7.60
CA SER A 101 15.67 -23.96 8.87
C SER A 101 14.37 -23.13 8.82
N TYR A 102 13.98 -22.63 7.64
CA TYR A 102 12.72 -21.92 7.45
C TYR A 102 11.55 -22.89 7.54
N GLU A 103 11.60 -23.99 6.79
CA GLU A 103 10.57 -25.04 6.84
C GLU A 103 10.41 -25.58 8.28
N LEU A 104 11.53 -25.84 8.96
CA LEU A 104 11.54 -26.28 10.35
C LEU A 104 10.87 -25.25 11.29
N MET A 105 11.14 -23.95 11.09
CA MET A 105 10.48 -22.87 11.85
C MET A 105 8.96 -22.92 11.64
N TYR A 106 8.49 -22.98 10.39
CA TYR A 106 7.06 -23.05 10.07
C TYR A 106 6.36 -24.25 10.69
N GLN A 107 6.97 -25.43 10.60
CA GLN A 107 6.46 -26.65 11.22
C GLN A 107 6.41 -26.52 12.75
N LEU A 108 7.41 -25.88 13.36
CA LEU A 108 7.43 -25.65 14.81
C LEU A 108 6.39 -24.61 15.25
N ILE A 109 6.10 -23.58 14.45
CA ILE A 109 4.99 -22.65 14.72
C ILE A 109 3.67 -23.41 14.80
N GLN A 110 3.40 -24.33 13.87
CA GLN A 110 2.17 -25.12 13.86
C GLN A 110 2.07 -26.09 15.06
N ILE A 111 3.19 -26.59 15.56
CA ILE A 111 3.22 -27.61 16.63
C ILE A 111 3.31 -26.98 18.03
N LYS A 112 4.06 -25.88 18.17
CA LYS A 112 4.47 -25.28 19.45
C LYS A 112 4.01 -23.84 19.62
N GLY A 113 3.49 -23.19 18.58
CA GLY A 113 3.10 -21.79 18.59
C GLY A 113 4.26 -20.83 18.34
N ARG A 114 3.92 -19.55 18.14
CA ARG A 114 4.86 -18.46 17.83
C ARG A 114 5.77 -18.12 19.00
N ASP A 115 5.24 -18.15 20.23
CA ASP A 115 6.00 -17.88 21.46
C ASP A 115 7.17 -18.84 21.66
N PHE A 116 7.09 -20.06 21.10
CA PHE A 116 8.21 -20.98 21.11
C PHE A 116 9.36 -20.48 20.23
N ILE A 117 9.04 -19.91 19.06
CA ILE A 117 10.04 -19.34 18.14
C ILE A 117 10.69 -18.11 18.78
N LEU A 118 9.89 -17.19 19.30
CA LEU A 118 10.38 -15.97 19.96
C LEU A 118 11.31 -16.29 21.14
N ARG A 119 10.94 -17.26 22.00
CA ARG A 119 11.83 -17.72 23.09
C ARG A 119 13.12 -18.38 22.63
N ASN A 120 13.18 -18.85 21.39
CA ASN A 120 14.34 -19.52 20.80
C ASN A 120 14.98 -18.73 19.65
N LEU A 121 14.72 -17.42 19.57
CA LEU A 121 15.11 -16.54 18.45
C LEU A 121 16.59 -16.69 18.07
N LYS A 122 17.49 -16.55 19.04
CA LYS A 122 18.94 -16.63 18.81
C LYS A 122 19.36 -17.95 18.16
N LYS A 123 18.72 -19.06 18.52
CA LYS A 123 19.00 -20.38 17.94
C LYS A 123 18.50 -20.46 16.49
N PHE A 124 17.37 -19.85 16.15
CA PHE A 124 16.91 -19.78 14.76
C PHE A 124 17.83 -18.90 13.90
N GLN A 125 18.27 -17.75 14.43
CA GLN A 125 19.25 -16.88 13.75
C GLN A 125 20.58 -17.61 13.50
N GLN A 126 21.12 -18.32 14.50
CA GLN A 126 22.32 -19.15 14.35
C GLN A 126 22.17 -20.27 13.30
N ARG A 127 20.92 -20.68 13.02
CA ARG A 127 20.59 -21.70 12.01
C ARG A 127 20.25 -21.09 10.64
N GLY A 128 20.47 -19.79 10.47
CA GLY A 128 20.35 -19.09 9.20
C GLY A 128 18.95 -18.58 8.87
N VAL A 129 18.01 -18.57 9.83
CA VAL A 129 16.70 -17.93 9.62
C VAL A 129 16.84 -16.44 9.87
N ASP A 130 16.54 -15.63 8.85
CA ASP A 130 16.62 -14.18 8.97
C ASP A 130 15.57 -13.62 9.95
N ILE A 131 15.93 -12.52 10.61
CA ILE A 131 15.12 -11.93 11.68
C ILE A 131 13.82 -11.32 11.14
N ASP A 132 13.83 -10.80 9.91
CA ASP A 132 12.66 -10.19 9.28
C ASP A 132 11.60 -11.26 9.00
N THR A 133 11.99 -12.44 8.51
CA THR A 133 11.10 -13.57 8.32
C THR A 133 10.56 -14.11 9.64
N ILE A 134 11.37 -14.18 10.70
CA ILE A 134 10.84 -14.55 12.03
C ILE A 134 9.78 -13.55 12.45
N ALA A 135 10.05 -12.25 12.29
CA ALA A 135 9.15 -11.20 12.71
C ALA A 135 7.80 -11.28 11.97
N MET A 136 7.83 -11.36 10.64
CA MET A 136 6.65 -11.50 9.77
C MET A 136 5.74 -12.67 10.15
N ASN A 137 6.30 -13.75 10.72
CA ASN A 137 5.55 -14.96 11.06
C ASN A 137 5.09 -15.03 12.52
N CYS A 138 5.75 -14.27 13.40
CA CYS A 138 5.52 -14.33 14.84
C CYS A 138 4.74 -13.13 15.40
N TYR A 139 4.92 -11.94 14.84
CA TYR A 139 4.21 -10.73 15.30
C TYR A 139 2.97 -10.44 14.45
N ARG A 140 2.06 -9.66 15.02
CA ARG A 140 0.86 -9.14 14.34
C ARG A 140 0.58 -7.72 14.84
N ILE A 141 0.56 -6.78 13.90
CA ILE A 141 0.28 -5.37 14.18
C ILE A 141 -1.18 -5.10 13.80
N GLU A 142 -2.09 -5.17 14.79
CA GLU A 142 -3.54 -5.04 14.57
C GLU A 142 -4.09 -3.70 15.06
N THR A 143 -3.38 -3.05 15.97
CA THR A 143 -3.72 -1.76 16.58
C THR A 143 -2.52 -0.81 16.61
N LYS A 144 -2.79 0.48 16.84
CA LYS A 144 -1.73 1.48 17.07
C LYS A 144 -0.87 1.13 18.29
N HIS A 145 -1.47 0.62 19.36
CA HIS A 145 -0.74 0.21 20.56
C HIS A 145 0.21 -0.96 20.25
N ASP A 146 -0.25 -1.94 19.47
CA ASP A 146 0.60 -3.05 19.00
C ASP A 146 1.79 -2.52 18.20
N LEU A 147 1.57 -1.57 17.30
CA LEU A 147 2.65 -0.97 16.52
C LEU A 147 3.69 -0.32 17.43
N GLU A 148 3.27 0.51 18.39
CA GLU A 148 4.19 1.23 19.27
C GLU A 148 5.03 0.28 20.13
N VAL A 149 4.40 -0.72 20.74
CA VAL A 149 5.09 -1.69 21.62
C VAL A 149 5.95 -2.66 20.81
N GLN A 150 5.38 -3.30 19.79
CA GLN A 150 6.07 -4.35 19.04
C GLN A 150 7.15 -3.78 18.11
N CYS A 151 7.01 -2.54 17.60
CA CYS A 151 8.07 -1.91 16.80
C CYS A 151 9.33 -1.73 17.64
N ALA A 152 9.23 -1.22 18.87
CA ALA A 152 10.39 -1.06 19.75
C ALA A 152 11.08 -2.41 20.03
N GLU A 153 10.30 -3.44 20.35
CA GLU A 153 10.82 -4.80 20.56
C GLU A 153 11.53 -5.33 19.30
N MET A 154 10.87 -5.29 18.14
CA MET A 154 11.42 -5.76 16.87
C MET A 154 12.69 -5.01 16.46
N ARG A 155 12.76 -3.70 16.73
CA ARG A 155 13.95 -2.87 16.46
C ARG A 155 15.14 -3.31 17.32
N VAL A 156 14.94 -3.63 18.59
CA VAL A 156 15.99 -4.19 19.46
C VAL A 156 16.48 -5.54 18.95
N LEU A 157 15.59 -6.35 18.37
CA LEU A 157 15.95 -7.63 17.76
C LEU A 157 16.69 -7.51 16.42
N GLY A 158 16.75 -6.30 15.84
CA GLY A 158 17.41 -6.04 14.56
C GLY A 158 16.51 -6.19 13.33
N VAL A 159 15.18 -6.23 13.50
CA VAL A 159 14.23 -6.24 12.39
C VAL A 159 14.32 -4.92 11.63
N ASN A 160 14.33 -5.00 10.29
CA ASN A 160 14.35 -3.84 9.42
C ASN A 160 13.06 -3.02 9.56
N LEU A 161 13.18 -1.70 9.66
CA LEU A 161 12.02 -0.80 9.77
C LEU A 161 11.10 -0.91 8.55
N THR A 162 11.64 -1.16 7.36
CA THR A 162 10.86 -1.41 6.14
C THR A 162 9.99 -2.65 6.30
N THR A 163 10.50 -3.72 6.92
CA THR A 163 9.72 -4.94 7.23
C THR A 163 8.59 -4.62 8.20
N ILE A 164 8.87 -3.87 9.28
CA ILE A 164 7.84 -3.44 10.24
C ILE A 164 6.76 -2.58 9.56
N PHE A 165 7.15 -1.70 8.63
CA PHE A 165 6.22 -0.90 7.85
C PHE A 165 5.30 -1.75 6.96
N VAL A 166 5.86 -2.76 6.28
CA VAL A 166 5.10 -3.73 5.49
C VAL A 166 4.10 -4.49 6.37
N MET A 167 4.51 -4.90 7.57
CA MET A 167 3.62 -5.57 8.54
C MET A 167 2.47 -4.66 9.00
N ALA A 168 2.75 -3.37 9.19
CA ALA A 168 1.76 -2.39 9.60
C ALA A 168 0.80 -1.98 8.45
N ASN A 169 1.02 -2.42 7.22
CA ASN A 169 0.20 -2.04 6.06
C ASN A 169 -1.28 -2.37 6.26
N GLN A 170 -1.60 -3.52 6.87
CA GLN A 170 -2.99 -3.90 7.14
C GLN A 170 -3.68 -2.89 8.08
N LEU A 171 -2.96 -2.42 9.11
CA LEU A 171 -3.45 -1.37 10.01
C LEU A 171 -3.63 -0.04 9.27
N LEU A 172 -2.64 0.36 8.45
CA LEU A 172 -2.72 1.61 7.67
C LEU A 172 -3.92 1.62 6.71
N VAL A 173 -4.14 0.52 5.98
CA VAL A 173 -5.28 0.36 5.07
C VAL A 173 -6.61 0.39 5.83
N LYS A 174 -6.68 -0.30 6.97
CA LYS A 174 -7.87 -0.28 7.86
C LYS A 174 -8.21 1.13 8.34
N GLU A 175 -7.21 1.95 8.65
CA GLU A 175 -7.39 3.32 9.12
C GLU A 175 -7.54 4.35 8.00
N SER A 176 -7.39 3.96 6.72
CA SER A 176 -7.52 4.85 5.55
C SER A 176 -8.81 5.68 5.46
N PRO A 177 -9.98 5.27 6.02
CA PRO A 177 -11.16 6.13 6.09
C PRO A 177 -11.04 7.31 7.08
N LYS A 178 -9.98 7.34 7.90
CA LYS A 178 -9.68 8.34 8.94
C LYS A 178 -8.27 8.93 8.72
N PRO A 179 -8.12 9.98 7.89
CA PRO A 179 -6.82 10.52 7.50
C PRO A 179 -5.91 10.91 8.67
N ALA A 180 -6.47 11.43 9.77
CA ALA A 180 -5.69 11.75 10.97
C ALA A 180 -5.01 10.52 11.60
N ASN A 181 -5.68 9.36 11.58
CA ASN A 181 -5.10 8.12 12.10
C ASN A 181 -3.97 7.63 11.20
N VAL A 182 -4.17 7.65 9.88
CA VAL A 182 -3.12 7.35 8.89
C VAL A 182 -1.92 8.27 9.10
N TYR A 183 -2.16 9.58 9.19
CA TYR A 183 -1.11 10.56 9.43
C TYR A 183 -0.32 10.24 10.70
N CYS A 184 -0.99 9.93 11.82
CA CYS A 184 -0.31 9.57 13.07
C CYS A 184 0.57 8.31 12.91
N LEU A 185 0.09 7.30 12.20
CA LEU A 185 0.84 6.07 11.97
C LEU A 185 2.04 6.29 11.04
N LEU A 186 1.87 7.05 9.95
CA LEU A 186 2.97 7.41 9.06
C LEU A 186 3.99 8.33 9.75
N TYR A 187 3.51 9.25 10.59
CA TYR A 187 4.35 10.10 11.42
C TYR A 187 5.19 9.30 12.41
N PHE A 188 4.61 8.25 13.01
CA PHE A 188 5.38 7.31 13.83
C PHE A 188 6.56 6.71 13.05
N PHE A 189 6.33 6.22 11.83
CA PHE A 189 7.41 5.66 11.01
C PHE A 189 8.44 6.72 10.57
N TYR A 190 7.97 7.91 10.22
CA TYR A 190 8.85 9.05 9.93
C TYR A 190 9.79 9.36 11.11
N GLN A 191 9.26 9.41 12.33
CA GLN A 191 10.06 9.62 13.55
C GLN A 191 11.06 8.49 13.82
N GLN A 192 10.78 7.28 13.34
CA GLN A 192 11.72 6.15 13.40
C GLN A 192 12.75 6.15 12.25
N ASN A 193 12.79 7.20 11.43
CA ASN A 193 13.65 7.36 10.25
C ASN A 193 13.34 6.40 9.09
N LEU A 194 12.06 6.06 8.87
CA LEU A 194 11.65 5.41 7.63
C LEU A 194 11.84 6.38 6.45
N SER A 195 12.29 5.86 5.30
CA SER A 195 12.49 6.66 4.09
C SER A 195 11.22 7.40 3.68
N LEU A 196 11.33 8.71 3.45
CA LEU A 196 10.25 9.54 2.92
C LEU A 196 9.73 8.99 1.59
N GLY A 197 10.61 8.44 0.75
CA GLY A 197 10.20 7.82 -0.52
C GLY A 197 9.25 6.63 -0.33
N LEU A 198 9.42 5.83 0.73
CA LEU A 198 8.51 4.72 1.04
C LEU A 198 7.17 5.23 1.57
N ILE A 199 7.19 6.24 2.43
CA ILE A 199 5.96 6.84 2.96
C ILE A 199 5.17 7.53 1.84
N ALA A 200 5.83 8.33 1.00
CA ALA A 200 5.22 9.01 -0.14
C ALA A 200 4.65 8.01 -1.16
N ALA A 201 5.38 6.94 -1.48
CA ALA A 201 4.88 5.88 -2.35
C ALA A 201 3.61 5.24 -1.77
N TRP A 202 3.61 4.92 -0.47
CA TRP A 202 2.43 4.36 0.18
C TRP A 202 1.23 5.31 0.12
N ILE A 203 1.43 6.60 0.41
CA ILE A 203 0.36 7.63 0.32
C ILE A 203 -0.22 7.67 -1.09
N LYS A 204 0.64 7.69 -2.12
CA LYS A 204 0.23 7.71 -3.52
C LYS A 204 -0.60 6.48 -3.88
N ASP A 205 -0.14 5.29 -3.53
CA ASP A 205 -0.78 4.02 -3.88
C ASP A 205 -2.13 3.81 -3.17
N HIS A 206 -2.32 4.44 -2.00
CA HIS A 206 -3.51 4.29 -1.16
C HIS A 206 -4.32 5.59 -1.02
N CYS A 207 -4.07 6.59 -1.88
CA CYS A 207 -4.75 7.87 -1.83
C CYS A 207 -6.22 7.71 -2.16
N ASN A 208 -7.09 7.92 -1.17
CA ASN A 208 -8.55 7.96 -1.34
C ASN A 208 -9.05 9.40 -1.21
N PRO A 209 -10.32 9.71 -1.57
CA PRO A 209 -10.84 11.08 -1.53
C PRO A 209 -10.68 11.79 -0.17
N LYS A 210 -10.75 11.06 0.96
CA LYS A 210 -10.57 11.65 2.29
C LYS A 210 -9.12 11.97 2.60
N ILE A 211 -8.19 11.09 2.22
CA ILE A 211 -6.75 11.34 2.35
C ILE A 211 -6.37 12.52 1.47
N HIS A 212 -6.85 12.53 0.22
CA HIS A 212 -6.61 13.60 -0.73
C HIS A 212 -7.14 14.96 -0.24
N GLU A 213 -8.37 14.99 0.28
CA GLU A 213 -8.93 16.17 0.93
C GLU A 213 -8.05 16.62 2.10
N SER A 214 -7.59 15.69 2.94
CA SER A 214 -6.74 16.01 4.09
C SER A 214 -5.37 16.57 3.68
N ILE A 215 -4.78 16.07 2.59
CA ILE A 215 -3.51 16.56 2.03
C ILE A 215 -3.68 18.03 1.60
N ILE A 216 -4.75 18.33 0.88
CA ILE A 216 -4.99 19.67 0.33
C ILE A 216 -5.46 20.64 1.42
N ALA A 217 -6.32 20.22 2.34
CA ALA A 217 -6.78 21.07 3.44
C ALA A 217 -5.61 21.58 4.30
N ALA A 218 -4.57 20.75 4.51
CA ALA A 218 -3.36 21.02 5.28
C ALA A 218 -3.56 21.68 6.66
N ALA A 219 -4.74 21.48 7.27
CA ALA A 219 -5.08 22.00 8.57
C ALA A 219 -5.85 20.92 9.35
N PRO A 220 -5.35 20.43 10.50
CA PRO A 220 -4.09 20.76 11.20
C PRO A 220 -2.87 19.91 10.77
N LEU A 221 -2.99 19.09 9.72
CA LEU A 221 -1.99 18.08 9.36
C LEU A 221 -1.12 18.55 8.20
N ASP A 222 0.20 18.61 8.43
CA ASP A 222 1.15 18.93 7.37
C ASP A 222 1.65 17.66 6.69
N TRP A 223 0.98 17.25 5.62
CA TRP A 223 1.37 16.05 4.86
C TRP A 223 2.68 16.23 4.09
N THR A 224 3.17 17.45 3.89
CA THR A 224 4.40 17.72 3.11
C THR A 224 5.66 17.23 3.80
N ILE A 225 5.61 17.03 5.13
CA ILE A 225 6.70 16.40 5.90
C ILE A 225 7.06 15.00 5.38
N PHE A 226 6.11 14.32 4.70
CA PHE A 226 6.32 13.00 4.13
C PHE A 226 6.98 13.04 2.75
N GLY A 227 7.42 14.21 2.29
CA GLY A 227 8.09 14.38 1.00
C GLY A 227 7.15 14.29 -0.20
N ILE A 228 5.84 14.50 0.00
CA ILE A 228 4.87 14.56 -1.10
C ILE A 228 4.91 15.93 -1.78
N ASN A 229 4.76 15.94 -3.11
CA ASN A 229 4.62 17.18 -3.87
C ASN A 229 3.14 17.53 -4.01
N LEU A 230 2.71 18.68 -3.47
CA LEU A 230 1.32 19.12 -3.55
C LEU A 230 0.84 19.34 -5.00
N ASP A 231 1.74 19.65 -5.95
CA ASP A 231 1.37 19.80 -7.37
C ASP A 231 0.84 18.52 -7.99
N ASP A 232 1.18 17.35 -7.45
CA ASP A 232 0.63 16.07 -7.90
C ASP A 232 -0.84 15.89 -7.50
N TYR A 233 -1.30 16.65 -6.49
CA TYR A 233 -2.63 16.49 -5.88
C TYR A 233 -3.57 17.64 -6.21
N ARG A 234 -3.06 18.87 -6.39
CA ARG A 234 -3.89 20.06 -6.66
C ARG A 234 -4.78 19.91 -7.91
N PRO A 235 -4.30 19.46 -9.09
CA PRO A 235 -5.14 19.36 -10.29
C PRO A 235 -6.36 18.44 -10.09
N ILE A 236 -6.14 17.30 -9.44
CA ILE A 236 -7.19 16.33 -9.14
C ILE A 236 -8.22 16.97 -8.20
N TRP A 237 -7.75 17.68 -7.18
CA TRP A 237 -8.63 18.26 -6.17
C TRP A 237 -9.47 19.40 -6.74
N VAL A 238 -8.84 20.29 -7.53
CA VAL A 238 -9.51 21.40 -8.20
C VAL A 238 -10.59 20.86 -9.13
N ASN A 239 -10.30 19.85 -9.95
CA ASN A 239 -11.28 19.29 -10.87
C ASN A 239 -12.50 18.67 -10.15
N MET A 240 -12.31 18.11 -8.95
CA MET A 240 -13.43 17.56 -8.15
C MET A 240 -14.24 18.63 -7.42
N ASN A 241 -13.62 19.76 -7.06
CA ASN A 241 -14.22 20.73 -6.13
C ASN A 241 -14.56 22.09 -6.74
N PHE A 242 -14.12 22.41 -7.96
CA PHE A 242 -14.20 23.77 -8.49
C PHE A 242 -15.62 24.36 -8.50
N TYR A 243 -16.62 23.51 -8.76
CA TYR A 243 -18.01 23.92 -8.81
C TYR A 243 -18.49 24.51 -7.47
N ASN A 244 -17.98 23.98 -6.35
CA ASN A 244 -18.30 24.46 -5.00
C ASN A 244 -17.79 25.88 -4.73
N PHE A 245 -16.75 26.32 -5.45
CA PHE A 245 -16.11 27.61 -5.26
C PHE A 245 -16.50 28.67 -6.30
N ILE A 246 -17.08 28.27 -7.44
CA ILE A 246 -17.38 29.15 -8.58
C ILE A 246 -18.88 29.23 -8.94
N SER A 247 -19.70 28.23 -8.61
CA SER A 247 -21.06 28.14 -9.17
C SER A 247 -22.11 28.99 -8.44
N ILE A 248 -22.75 28.48 -7.38
CA ILE A 248 -24.00 29.07 -6.84
C ILE A 248 -23.69 30.20 -5.84
N GLU A 249 -22.81 29.94 -4.88
CA GLU A 249 -22.31 30.92 -3.92
C GLU A 249 -20.78 30.93 -3.98
N PRO A 250 -20.19 31.61 -4.98
CA PRO A 250 -18.75 31.60 -5.15
C PRO A 250 -18.05 32.10 -3.88
N ASN A 251 -17.01 31.39 -3.45
CA ASN A 251 -16.25 31.78 -2.26
C ASN A 251 -14.79 31.33 -2.34
N LEU A 252 -14.01 31.93 -3.24
CA LEU A 252 -12.58 31.64 -3.34
C LEU A 252 -11.76 31.96 -2.07
N LYS A 253 -12.27 32.79 -1.15
CA LYS A 253 -11.63 33.01 0.16
C LYS A 253 -11.67 31.77 1.07
N LYS A 254 -12.53 30.80 0.77
CA LYS A 254 -12.61 29.50 1.46
C LYS A 254 -11.73 28.43 0.81
N LEU A 255 -10.93 28.77 -0.21
CA LEU A 255 -9.98 27.81 -0.75
C LEU A 255 -9.05 27.28 0.35
N PRO A 256 -8.64 26.01 0.27
CA PRO A 256 -7.64 25.47 1.16
C PRO A 256 -6.37 26.34 1.18
N PRO A 257 -5.70 26.47 2.33
CA PRO A 257 -4.51 27.33 2.46
C PRO A 257 -3.35 26.91 1.56
N THR A 258 -3.36 25.67 1.05
CA THR A 258 -2.35 25.14 0.12
C THR A 258 -2.55 25.53 -1.35
N ILE A 259 -3.67 26.18 -1.66
CA ILE A 259 -4.07 26.57 -3.02
C ILE A 259 -4.33 28.07 -3.04
N THR A 260 -3.45 28.81 -3.72
CA THR A 260 -3.72 30.21 -4.02
C THR A 260 -4.82 30.34 -5.07
N ILE A 261 -5.47 31.50 -5.14
CA ILE A 261 -6.52 31.77 -6.14
C ILE A 261 -5.98 31.64 -7.56
N ASN A 262 -4.75 32.09 -7.81
CA ASN A 262 -4.13 31.99 -9.12
C ASN A 262 -3.89 30.52 -9.49
N GLN A 263 -3.29 29.72 -8.60
CA GLN A 263 -3.10 28.28 -8.83
C GLN A 263 -4.44 27.57 -9.08
N PHE A 264 -5.47 27.91 -8.31
CA PHE A 264 -6.81 27.36 -8.51
C PHE A 264 -7.36 27.66 -9.91
N LEU A 265 -7.22 28.91 -10.37
CA LEU A 265 -7.68 29.32 -11.70
C LEU A 265 -6.81 28.76 -12.83
N GLU A 266 -5.49 28.71 -12.67
CA GLU A 266 -4.55 28.15 -13.65
C GLU A 266 -4.90 26.70 -14.00
N LEU A 267 -5.32 25.92 -12.99
CA LEU A 267 -5.75 24.53 -13.12
C LEU A 267 -7.14 24.35 -13.76
N LEU A 268 -7.87 25.44 -14.00
CA LEU A 268 -9.17 25.43 -14.68
C LEU A 268 -9.02 25.96 -16.10
N ASN A 269 -9.77 25.39 -17.03
CA ASN A 269 -9.95 26.01 -18.34
C ASN A 269 -11.12 27.01 -18.31
N ILE A 270 -11.14 27.93 -19.28
CA ILE A 270 -12.21 28.93 -19.37
C ILE A 270 -13.60 28.31 -19.55
N GLN A 271 -13.69 27.14 -20.19
CA GLN A 271 -14.95 26.43 -20.39
C GLN A 271 -15.58 26.01 -19.06
N GLN A 272 -14.78 25.49 -18.11
CA GLN A 272 -15.23 25.13 -16.76
C GLN A 272 -15.75 26.34 -15.99
N VAL A 273 -15.02 27.47 -16.06
CA VAL A 273 -15.46 28.73 -15.45
C VAL A 273 -16.77 29.21 -16.06
N TYR A 274 -16.87 29.19 -17.39
CA TYR A 274 -18.09 29.57 -18.10
C TYR A 274 -19.28 28.69 -17.73
N VAL A 275 -19.13 27.36 -17.73
CA VAL A 275 -20.21 26.43 -17.36
C VAL A 275 -20.66 26.66 -15.92
N ALA A 276 -19.72 26.74 -14.97
CA ALA A 276 -20.06 26.98 -13.56
C ALA A 276 -20.80 28.31 -13.35
N THR A 277 -20.35 29.38 -14.02
CA THR A 277 -20.96 30.71 -13.87
C THR A 277 -22.25 30.90 -14.66
N ARG A 278 -22.43 30.20 -15.80
CA ARG A 278 -23.66 30.25 -16.61
C ARG A 278 -24.87 29.71 -15.86
N TYR A 279 -24.70 28.60 -15.15
CA TYR A 279 -25.80 27.93 -14.45
C TYR A 279 -25.87 28.27 -12.95
N GLY A 280 -24.84 28.91 -12.40
CA GLY A 280 -24.74 29.27 -10.99
C GLY A 280 -25.07 30.73 -10.69
N CYS A 281 -24.09 31.62 -10.87
CA CYS A 281 -24.13 32.97 -10.28
C CYS A 281 -24.05 34.15 -11.27
N ASP A 282 -23.93 33.93 -12.59
CA ASP A 282 -23.54 34.91 -13.61
C ASP A 282 -22.05 35.33 -13.58
N PHE A 283 -21.42 35.34 -14.76
CA PHE A 283 -19.98 35.59 -14.92
C PHE A 283 -19.54 36.97 -14.40
N GLU A 284 -20.31 38.03 -14.63
CA GLU A 284 -19.96 39.37 -14.15
C GLU A 284 -20.01 39.43 -12.61
N LYS A 285 -20.96 38.72 -11.99
CA LYS A 285 -21.03 38.59 -10.52
C LYS A 285 -19.90 37.74 -9.96
N PHE A 286 -19.57 36.61 -10.57
CA PHE A 286 -18.39 35.81 -10.18
C PHE A 286 -17.12 36.68 -10.21
N LEU A 287 -16.88 37.38 -11.31
CA LEU A 287 -15.71 38.22 -11.49
C LEU A 287 -15.62 39.31 -10.41
N THR A 288 -16.68 40.09 -10.25
CA THR A 288 -16.67 41.31 -9.44
C THR A 288 -16.89 41.09 -7.95
N LYS A 289 -17.70 40.10 -7.57
CA LYS A 289 -18.03 39.86 -6.16
C LYS A 289 -17.18 38.77 -5.53
N ASN A 290 -16.47 37.99 -6.34
CA ASN A 290 -15.68 36.89 -5.85
C ASN A 290 -14.22 36.94 -6.32
N TYR A 291 -13.95 36.78 -7.62
CA TYR A 291 -12.58 36.62 -8.12
C TYR A 291 -11.68 37.81 -7.80
N LEU A 292 -12.06 39.01 -8.24
CA LEU A 292 -11.26 40.22 -8.04
C LEU A 292 -11.19 40.62 -6.55
N VAL A 293 -12.32 40.50 -5.83
CA VAL A 293 -12.40 40.80 -4.38
C VAL A 293 -11.56 39.85 -3.52
N SER A 294 -11.28 38.65 -4.04
CA SER A 294 -10.41 37.68 -3.36
C SER A 294 -8.93 37.88 -3.72
N GLY A 295 -8.60 38.80 -4.64
CA GLY A 295 -7.23 39.06 -5.09
C GLY A 295 -6.83 38.34 -6.39
N GLY A 296 -7.80 37.81 -7.13
CA GLY A 296 -7.56 37.19 -8.43
C GLY A 296 -7.08 38.20 -9.48
N GLN A 297 -6.20 37.75 -10.38
CA GLN A 297 -5.61 38.57 -11.44
C GLN A 297 -6.43 38.49 -12.73
N ILE A 298 -7.00 39.62 -13.15
CA ILE A 298 -7.90 39.65 -14.32
C ILE A 298 -7.25 39.13 -15.60
N ASP A 299 -5.95 39.36 -15.78
CA ASP A 299 -5.24 38.95 -16.99
C ASP A 299 -5.06 37.43 -17.11
N ILE A 300 -5.09 36.66 -16.01
CA ILE A 300 -5.10 35.19 -16.07
C ILE A 300 -6.40 34.71 -16.74
N LEU A 301 -7.54 35.32 -16.40
CA LEU A 301 -8.82 35.00 -17.05
C LEU A 301 -8.88 35.50 -18.49
N ALA A 302 -8.25 36.64 -18.79
CA ALA A 302 -8.15 37.18 -20.13
C ALA A 302 -7.32 36.28 -21.06
N GLU A 303 -6.17 35.83 -20.59
CA GLU A 303 -5.30 34.91 -21.31
C GLU A 303 -6.03 33.60 -21.61
N LYS A 304 -6.71 33.01 -20.62
CA LYS A 304 -7.54 31.82 -20.81
C LYS A 304 -8.68 32.07 -21.79
N TYR A 305 -9.35 33.21 -21.74
CA TYR A 305 -10.41 33.56 -22.69
C TYR A 305 -9.91 33.58 -24.15
N GLU A 306 -8.69 34.08 -24.38
CA GLU A 306 -8.11 34.16 -25.72
C GLU A 306 -7.61 32.83 -26.26
N HIS A 307 -7.00 32.01 -25.39
CA HIS A 307 -6.22 30.84 -25.79
C HIS A 307 -6.93 29.51 -25.54
N ASP A 308 -7.82 29.42 -24.55
CA ASP A 308 -8.57 28.19 -24.30
C ASP A 308 -9.75 28.04 -25.27
N ASN A 309 -10.16 26.79 -25.50
CA ASN A 309 -11.37 26.49 -26.25
C ASN A 309 -12.63 26.84 -25.42
N LEU A 310 -13.23 27.99 -25.70
CA LEU A 310 -14.52 28.41 -25.15
C LEU A 310 -15.68 28.04 -26.10
N PHE A 311 -16.40 26.98 -25.76
CA PHE A 311 -17.61 26.50 -26.45
C PHE A 311 -18.86 27.13 -25.84
N CYS A 312 -19.26 28.28 -26.38
CA CYS A 312 -20.47 29.00 -26.01
C CYS A 312 -21.10 29.72 -27.21
N THR A 313 -22.25 30.37 -26.99
CA THR A 313 -22.86 31.21 -28.03
C THR A 313 -21.97 32.43 -28.34
N PRO A 314 -21.99 32.96 -29.57
CA PRO A 314 -21.30 34.21 -29.91
C PRO A 314 -21.61 35.34 -28.92
N ASP A 315 -22.88 35.47 -28.52
CA ASP A 315 -23.34 36.45 -27.55
C ASP A 315 -22.70 36.28 -26.16
N ASP A 316 -22.59 35.05 -25.67
CA ASP A 316 -21.95 34.78 -24.38
C ASP A 316 -20.44 35.00 -24.45
N LYS A 317 -19.81 34.58 -25.55
CA LYS A 317 -18.39 34.81 -25.79
C LYS A 317 -18.07 36.30 -25.80
N LEU A 318 -18.89 37.08 -26.49
CA LEU A 318 -18.78 38.54 -26.54
C LEU A 318 -19.01 39.17 -25.17
N ARG A 319 -20.05 38.74 -24.45
CA ARG A 319 -20.36 39.22 -23.10
C ARG A 319 -19.17 39.03 -22.15
N ILE A 320 -18.55 37.84 -22.17
CA ILE A 320 -17.40 37.52 -21.31
C ILE A 320 -16.21 38.44 -21.65
N GLY A 321 -15.83 38.52 -22.94
CA GLY A 321 -14.70 39.36 -23.37
C GLY A 321 -14.90 40.84 -23.05
N VAL A 322 -16.10 41.39 -23.31
CA VAL A 322 -16.44 42.78 -22.95
C VAL A 322 -16.40 42.99 -21.43
N THR A 323 -16.84 42.00 -20.65
CA THR A 323 -16.80 42.09 -19.19
C THR A 323 -15.36 42.14 -18.69
N LEU A 324 -14.48 41.29 -19.21
CA LEU A 324 -13.07 41.29 -18.84
C LEU A 324 -12.39 42.64 -19.19
N LEU A 325 -12.60 43.18 -20.40
CA LEU A 325 -12.10 44.50 -20.77
C LEU A 325 -12.63 45.61 -19.85
N LYS A 326 -13.93 45.58 -19.53
CA LYS A 326 -14.57 46.57 -18.65
C LYS A 326 -13.89 46.66 -17.27
N TYR A 327 -13.37 45.54 -16.77
CA TYR A 327 -12.73 45.47 -15.45
C TYR A 327 -11.19 45.50 -15.51
N GLY A 328 -10.61 45.82 -16.67
CA GLY A 328 -9.19 46.14 -16.79
C GLY A 328 -8.30 45.04 -17.37
N ALA A 329 -8.84 44.04 -18.04
CA ALA A 329 -8.02 43.08 -18.79
C ALA A 329 -7.24 43.78 -19.91
N THR A 330 -5.95 43.52 -20.01
CA THR A 330 -5.09 44.08 -21.08
C THR A 330 -4.85 43.08 -22.21
N ASN A 331 -4.90 41.78 -21.91
CA ASN A 331 -4.47 40.72 -22.85
C ASN A 331 -5.63 40.16 -23.69
N ILE A 332 -6.57 40.99 -24.12
CA ILE A 332 -7.71 40.60 -24.97
C ILE A 332 -7.53 41.18 -26.37
N ASN A 333 -7.73 40.35 -27.38
CA ASN A 333 -7.70 40.79 -28.78
C ASN A 333 -8.98 41.56 -29.09
N ARG A 334 -8.90 42.89 -28.95
CA ARG A 334 -10.00 43.82 -29.19
C ARG A 334 -10.52 43.77 -30.64
N GLU A 335 -9.67 43.52 -31.62
CA GLU A 335 -10.08 43.44 -33.04
C GLU A 335 -11.00 42.22 -33.26
N LYS A 336 -10.57 41.05 -32.79
CA LYS A 336 -11.37 39.81 -32.82
C LYS A 336 -12.68 39.97 -32.05
N LEU A 337 -12.65 40.64 -30.90
CA LEU A 337 -13.85 40.92 -30.11
C LEU A 337 -14.79 41.93 -30.81
N MET A 338 -14.24 42.91 -31.55
CA MET A 338 -14.99 43.86 -32.37
C MET A 338 -15.62 43.20 -33.60
N GLU A 339 -14.96 42.22 -34.21
CA GLU A 339 -15.56 41.41 -35.28
C GLU A 339 -16.75 40.60 -34.75
N LEU A 340 -16.58 39.94 -33.60
CA LEU A 340 -17.65 39.22 -32.92
C LEU A 340 -18.82 40.15 -32.56
N PHE A 341 -18.54 41.37 -32.08
CA PHE A 341 -19.54 42.40 -31.79
C PHE A 341 -20.40 42.76 -33.00
N LYS A 342 -19.82 42.79 -34.22
CA LYS A 342 -20.57 43.07 -35.46
C LYS A 342 -21.47 41.91 -35.88
N GLN A 343 -21.08 40.68 -35.56
CA GLN A 343 -21.79 39.46 -35.92
C GLN A 343 -22.96 39.14 -34.97
N CYS A 344 -22.90 39.59 -33.71
CA CYS A 344 -23.95 39.35 -32.72
C CYS A 344 -25.21 40.20 -32.95
N ASP A 345 -26.40 39.57 -32.86
CA ASP A 345 -27.68 40.28 -32.90
C ASP A 345 -28.04 40.86 -31.52
N LEU A 346 -27.43 42.01 -31.22
CA LEU A 346 -27.57 42.67 -29.93
C LEU A 346 -28.70 43.71 -29.94
N SER A 347 -29.46 43.76 -28.84
CA SER A 347 -30.41 44.85 -28.58
C SER A 347 -29.73 46.22 -28.56
N LYS A 348 -30.48 47.29 -28.90
CA LYS A 348 -29.97 48.67 -28.95
C LYS A 348 -29.20 49.07 -27.68
N ASN A 349 -29.74 48.71 -26.50
CA ASN A 349 -29.11 49.01 -25.22
C ASN A 349 -27.80 48.25 -25.00
N LYS A 350 -27.74 46.96 -25.39
CA LYS A 350 -26.50 46.16 -25.32
C LYS A 350 -25.44 46.71 -26.28
N ARG A 351 -25.82 47.07 -27.51
CA ARG A 351 -24.90 47.68 -28.50
C ARG A 351 -24.25 48.94 -27.97
N ILE A 352 -25.02 49.85 -27.36
CA ILE A 352 -24.50 51.08 -26.76
C ILE A 352 -23.55 50.75 -25.59
N LYS A 353 -23.93 49.83 -24.70
CA LYS A 353 -23.11 49.46 -23.52
C LYS A 353 -21.78 48.84 -23.95
N TYR A 354 -21.81 47.86 -24.86
CA TYR A 354 -20.60 47.15 -25.29
C TYR A 354 -19.71 48.03 -26.17
N GLY A 355 -20.28 48.81 -27.07
CA GLY A 355 -19.53 49.75 -27.91
C GLY A 355 -18.76 50.79 -27.09
N LYS A 356 -19.27 51.23 -25.93
CA LYS A 356 -18.51 52.12 -25.03
C LYS A 356 -17.25 51.47 -24.49
N VAL A 357 -17.31 50.22 -24.06
CA VAL A 357 -16.15 49.49 -23.50
C VAL A 357 -15.13 49.19 -24.59
N LEU A 358 -15.59 48.69 -25.74
CA LEU A 358 -14.69 48.28 -26.83
C LEU A 358 -13.88 49.46 -27.42
N ASN A 359 -14.46 50.67 -27.42
CA ASN A 359 -13.83 51.88 -27.95
C ASN A 359 -12.98 52.66 -26.94
N GLN A 360 -12.87 52.23 -25.67
CA GLN A 360 -11.99 52.87 -24.69
C GLN A 360 -10.54 52.58 -25.03
N LYS A 361 -9.71 53.61 -25.31
CA LYS A 361 -8.25 53.43 -25.48
C LYS A 361 -7.65 52.93 -24.16
N GLU A 362 -6.62 52.07 -24.24
CA GLU A 362 -5.83 51.65 -23.07
C GLU A 362 -5.34 52.90 -22.31
N ILE A 363 -5.52 52.90 -20.99
CA ILE A 363 -5.07 53.99 -20.11
C ILE A 363 -3.64 53.69 -19.68
#